data_AF-A0A9E5YLS4-F1
#
_entry.id   AF-A0A9E5YLS4-F1
#
_cell.length_a   1.000
_cell.length_b   1.000
_cell.length_c   1.000
_cell.angle_alpha   90.00
_cell.angle_beta   90.00
_cell.angle_gamma   90.00
#
_symmetry.space_group_name_H-M   'P 1'
#
loop_
_entity.id
_entity.type
_entity.pdbx_description
1 polymer ?
#
loop_
_entity_poly.entity_id
_entity_poly.type
_entity_poly.pdbx_seq_one_letter_code
_entity_poly.pdbx_strand_id
1 'polypeptide(L)'
;MFHWFVTTLQHHPELAIFLTLAIGYWIGNLKIGNFSLGSVTGVLLAGVLVGQMDITISENVKSVFFLLFLFAVGYGVGPQFVRGIATNGAPQALFAVVICFICLAAAYIAIKVAGYDVGFGAGLFAGSQTISASIGLATDAINRLGLPADKAKEMLNQIPVAYAVCYIWGTIGTGWILSKIGPKLLRIDLVAECKKYKAEMSSGEPETGMGSVWHAITMRAYQIAADGKTVGMTVAEAETFIPD
;
A
#
# COMPACT_ATOMS: atom_id res chain seq x y z
N MET A 1 -18.23 33.23 11.70
CA MET A 1 -18.49 31.94 11.01
C MET A 1 -17.34 30.96 11.14
N PHE A 2 -16.09 31.32 10.78
CA PHE A 2 -14.95 30.39 10.89
C PHE A 2 -14.68 29.90 12.33
N HIS A 3 -14.71 30.80 13.33
CA HIS A 3 -14.52 30.41 14.73
C HIS A 3 -15.59 29.41 15.19
N TRP A 4 -16.86 29.65 14.89
CA TRP A 4 -17.95 28.72 15.22
C TRP A 4 -17.70 27.34 14.61
N PHE A 5 -17.31 27.29 13.34
CA PHE A 5 -16.99 26.04 12.63
C PHE A 5 -15.85 25.27 13.30
N VAL A 6 -14.73 25.94 13.59
CA VAL A 6 -13.58 25.33 14.28
C VAL A 6 -13.98 24.82 15.65
N THR A 7 -14.68 25.63 16.45
CA THR A 7 -15.14 25.23 17.78
C THR A 7 -16.09 24.03 17.71
N THR A 8 -16.99 23.95 16.73
CA THR A 8 -17.85 22.78 16.54
C THR A 8 -17.04 21.52 16.25
N LEU A 9 -16.03 21.60 15.39
CA LEU A 9 -15.15 20.45 15.09
C LEU A 9 -14.30 20.01 16.29
N GLN A 10 -13.90 20.96 17.16
CA GLN A 10 -13.19 20.65 18.39
C GLN A 10 -14.08 19.91 19.41
N HIS A 11 -15.36 20.30 19.51
CA HIS A 11 -16.33 19.62 20.39
C HIS A 11 -16.80 18.27 19.84
N HIS A 12 -16.77 18.12 18.51
CA HIS A 12 -17.19 16.91 17.79
C HIS A 12 -16.08 16.41 16.85
N PRO A 13 -14.97 15.82 17.38
CA PRO A 13 -13.84 15.34 16.58
C PRO A 13 -14.24 14.33 15.49
N GLU A 14 -15.32 13.58 15.68
CA GLU A 14 -15.89 12.67 14.68
C GLU A 14 -16.24 13.39 13.37
N LEU A 15 -16.77 14.63 13.44
CA LEU A 15 -17.07 15.43 12.26
C LEU A 15 -15.79 15.82 11.52
N ALA A 16 -14.70 16.09 12.25
CA ALA A 16 -13.42 16.40 11.65
C ALA A 16 -12.82 15.19 10.92
N ILE A 17 -13.00 13.97 11.45
CA ILE A 17 -12.58 12.73 10.78
C ILE A 17 -13.36 12.55 9.48
N PHE A 18 -14.69 12.67 9.50
CA PHE A 18 -15.50 12.56 8.28
C PHE A 18 -15.20 13.66 7.26
N LEU A 19 -14.99 14.90 7.72
CA LEU A 19 -14.58 16.01 6.86
C LEU A 19 -13.23 15.74 6.19
N THR A 20 -12.26 15.23 6.96
CA THR A 20 -10.94 14.84 6.47
C THR A 20 -11.05 13.76 5.39
N LEU A 21 -11.89 12.74 5.61
CA LEU A 21 -12.15 11.70 4.63
C LEU A 21 -12.83 12.26 3.37
N ALA A 22 -13.86 13.08 3.52
CA ALA A 22 -14.61 13.64 2.41
C ALA A 22 -13.72 14.52 1.51
N ILE A 23 -12.99 15.47 2.10
CA ILE A 23 -12.05 16.34 1.38
C ILE A 23 -10.94 15.49 0.76
N GLY A 24 -10.39 14.56 1.53
CA GLY A 24 -9.26 13.76 1.10
C GLY A 24 -9.57 12.83 -0.07
N TYR A 25 -10.72 12.14 -0.04
CA TYR A 25 -11.18 11.33 -1.16
C TYR A 25 -11.51 12.17 -2.38
N TRP A 26 -12.15 13.33 -2.17
CA TRP A 26 -12.46 14.24 -3.27
C TRP A 26 -11.19 14.71 -3.97
N ILE A 27 -10.23 15.28 -3.23
CA ILE A 27 -8.94 15.74 -3.77
C ILE A 27 -8.13 14.57 -4.34
N GLY A 28 -8.08 13.45 -3.63
CA GLY A 28 -7.32 12.27 -4.03
C GLY A 28 -7.79 11.63 -5.34
N ASN A 29 -9.06 11.84 -5.71
CA ASN A 29 -9.65 11.39 -6.96
C ASN A 29 -9.59 12.43 -8.09
N LEU A 30 -9.14 13.66 -7.82
CA LEU A 30 -8.95 14.66 -8.87
C LEU A 30 -7.83 14.19 -9.80
N LYS A 31 -8.18 14.05 -11.08
CA LYS A 31 -7.23 13.73 -12.14
C LYS A 31 -6.73 15.01 -12.78
N ILE A 32 -5.41 15.19 -12.80
CA ILE A 32 -4.74 16.24 -13.56
C ILE A 32 -3.98 15.55 -14.69
N GLY A 33 -4.59 15.54 -15.89
CA GLY A 33 -4.10 14.77 -17.02
C GLY A 33 -4.12 13.26 -16.73
N ASN A 34 -2.96 12.61 -16.87
CA ASN A 34 -2.79 11.18 -16.60
C ASN A 34 -2.45 10.86 -15.13
N PHE A 35 -2.36 11.88 -14.28
CA PHE A 35 -1.96 11.73 -12.88
C PHE A 35 -3.15 11.90 -11.94
N SER A 36 -3.21 11.06 -10.91
CA SER A 36 -4.12 11.19 -9.78
C SER A 36 -3.30 11.08 -8.51
N LEU A 37 -3.63 11.89 -7.50
CA LEU A 37 -2.89 11.91 -6.24
C LEU A 37 -3.09 10.61 -5.42
N GLY A 38 -4.23 9.95 -5.62
CA GLY A 38 -4.65 8.79 -4.86
C GLY A 38 -5.41 9.18 -3.60
N SER A 39 -6.44 8.40 -3.26
CA SER A 39 -7.31 8.65 -2.11
C SER A 39 -6.52 8.70 -0.80
N VAL A 40 -5.54 7.81 -0.61
CA VAL A 40 -4.72 7.76 0.62
C VAL A 40 -3.92 9.05 0.80
N THR A 41 -3.17 9.47 -0.22
CA THR A 41 -2.40 10.73 -0.20
C THR A 41 -3.30 11.94 0.04
N GLY A 42 -4.47 11.98 -0.61
CA GLY A 42 -5.45 13.04 -0.43
C GLY A 42 -5.98 13.13 1.00
N VAL A 43 -6.32 11.99 1.61
CA VAL A 43 -6.77 11.91 3.01
C VAL A 43 -5.67 12.32 3.99
N LEU A 44 -4.41 11.96 3.72
CA LEU A 44 -3.29 12.40 4.57
C LEU A 44 -3.07 13.91 4.52
N LEU A 45 -3.12 14.51 3.33
CA LEU A 45 -3.02 15.96 3.16
C LEU A 45 -4.19 16.69 3.83
N ALA A 46 -5.41 16.22 3.62
CA ALA A 46 -6.58 16.76 4.29
C ALA A 46 -6.44 16.66 5.81
N GLY A 47 -5.89 15.55 6.32
CA GLY A 47 -5.66 15.34 7.75
C GLY A 47 -4.64 16.31 8.35
N VAL A 48 -3.55 16.61 7.64
CA VAL A 48 -2.57 17.62 8.06
C VAL A 48 -3.19 19.01 8.11
N LEU A 49 -4.02 19.36 7.12
CA LEU A 49 -4.70 20.67 7.07
C LEU A 49 -5.78 20.80 8.15
N VAL A 50 -6.64 19.79 8.30
CA VAL A 50 -7.69 19.78 9.32
C VAL A 50 -7.08 19.76 10.72
N GLY A 51 -5.98 19.04 10.90
CA GLY A 51 -5.25 18.96 12.17
C GLY A 51 -4.67 20.29 12.66
N GLN A 52 -4.51 21.31 11.79
CA GLN A 52 -4.09 22.66 12.21
C GLN A 52 -5.16 23.38 13.07
N MET A 53 -6.39 22.86 13.11
CA MET A 53 -7.48 23.42 13.92
C MET A 53 -7.45 22.95 15.39
N ASP A 54 -6.36 22.32 15.83
CA ASP A 54 -6.13 21.84 17.20
C ASP A 54 -7.26 20.93 17.71
N ILE A 55 -7.64 19.98 16.87
CA ILE A 55 -8.68 18.99 17.18
C ILE A 55 -8.04 17.83 17.94
N THR A 56 -8.46 17.63 19.18
CA THR A 56 -7.98 16.53 20.01
C THR A 56 -8.75 15.25 19.71
N ILE A 57 -8.07 14.25 19.15
CA ILE A 57 -8.62 12.90 18.97
C ILE A 57 -8.11 12.02 20.11
N SER A 58 -8.98 11.19 20.69
CA SER A 58 -8.57 10.29 21.76
C SER A 58 -7.59 9.22 21.27
N GLU A 59 -6.63 8.86 22.12
CA GLU A 59 -5.63 7.82 21.81
C GLU A 59 -6.28 6.45 21.55
N ASN A 60 -7.43 6.19 22.20
CA ASN A 60 -8.23 4.99 21.97
C ASN A 60 -8.76 4.94 20.55
N VAL A 61 -9.31 6.04 20.03
CA VAL A 61 -9.80 6.12 18.63
C VAL A 61 -8.65 5.89 17.66
N LYS A 62 -7.50 6.56 17.86
CA LYS A 62 -6.30 6.34 17.04
C LYS A 62 -5.89 4.87 17.01
N SER A 63 -5.84 4.24 18.18
CA SER A 63 -5.43 2.83 18.32
C SER A 63 -6.41 1.87 17.67
N VAL A 64 -7.72 2.07 17.86
CA VAL A 64 -8.76 1.22 17.26
C VAL A 64 -8.72 1.28 15.73
N PHE A 65 -8.69 2.47 15.14
CA PHE A 65 -8.62 2.60 13.68
C PHE A 65 -7.31 2.06 13.10
N PHE A 66 -6.19 2.25 13.80
CA PHE A 66 -4.91 1.69 13.39
C PHE A 66 -4.89 0.15 13.45
N LEU A 67 -5.48 -0.45 14.49
CA LEU A 67 -5.61 -1.90 14.62
C LEU A 67 -6.55 -2.48 13.56
N LEU A 68 -7.69 -1.83 13.28
CA LEU A 68 -8.60 -2.22 12.20
C LEU A 68 -7.90 -2.17 10.83
N PHE A 69 -7.09 -1.13 10.59
CA PHE A 69 -6.25 -1.04 9.39
C PHE A 69 -5.25 -2.21 9.30
N LEU A 70 -4.50 -2.47 10.38
CA LEU A 70 -3.52 -3.56 10.39
C LEU A 70 -4.18 -4.94 10.21
N PHE A 71 -5.34 -5.13 10.82
CA PHE A 71 -6.16 -6.33 10.66
C PHE A 71 -6.61 -6.51 9.20
N ALA A 72 -7.17 -5.46 8.58
CA ALA A 72 -7.63 -5.50 7.19
C ALA A 72 -6.48 -5.80 6.22
N VAL A 73 -5.32 -5.19 6.42
CA VAL A 73 -4.10 -5.47 5.61
C VAL A 73 -3.65 -6.91 5.83
N GLY A 74 -3.58 -7.39 7.07
CA GLY A 74 -3.17 -8.75 7.38
C GLY A 74 -4.10 -9.80 6.76
N TYR A 75 -5.41 -9.59 6.84
CA TYR A 75 -6.40 -10.48 6.24
C TYR A 75 -6.35 -10.45 4.70
N GLY A 76 -6.22 -9.26 4.11
CA GLY A 76 -6.26 -9.06 2.66
C GLY A 76 -4.99 -9.47 1.92
N VAL A 77 -3.82 -9.39 2.56
CA VAL A 77 -2.50 -9.65 1.95
C VAL A 77 -1.87 -10.98 2.42
N GLY A 78 -2.35 -11.54 3.54
CA GLY A 78 -1.81 -12.77 4.14
C GLY A 78 -1.77 -13.97 3.18
N PRO A 79 -2.89 -14.33 2.50
CA PRO A 79 -2.88 -15.45 1.55
C PRO A 79 -1.90 -15.26 0.38
N GLN A 80 -1.77 -14.04 -0.15
CA GLN A 80 -0.84 -13.73 -1.24
C GLN A 80 0.61 -13.86 -0.79
N PHE A 81 0.93 -13.44 0.45
CA PHE A 81 2.25 -13.63 1.03
C PHE A 81 2.64 -15.11 1.10
N VAL A 82 1.74 -15.97 1.62
CA VAL A 82 2.02 -17.42 1.74
C VAL A 82 2.19 -18.06 0.37
N ARG A 83 1.31 -17.74 -0.59
CA ARG A 83 1.43 -18.24 -1.98
C ARG A 83 2.72 -17.77 -2.66
N GLY A 84 3.14 -16.53 -2.39
CA GLY A 84 4.39 -15.96 -2.91
C GLY A 84 5.64 -16.66 -2.37
N ILE A 85 5.63 -17.06 -1.10
CA ILE A 85 6.72 -17.89 -0.54
C ILE A 85 6.74 -19.29 -1.15
N ALA A 86 5.56 -19.90 -1.34
CA ALA A 86 5.45 -21.24 -1.91
C ALA A 86 5.94 -21.30 -3.38
N THR A 87 5.89 -20.18 -4.11
CA THR A 87 6.25 -20.10 -5.53
C THR A 87 7.53 -19.27 -5.70
N ASN A 88 8.70 -19.92 -5.68
CA ASN A 88 10.02 -19.27 -5.73
C ASN A 88 10.31 -18.33 -4.54
N GLY A 89 9.86 -18.62 -3.32
CA GLY A 89 10.02 -17.71 -2.17
C GLY A 89 11.45 -17.29 -1.83
N ALA A 90 12.46 -18.14 -2.09
CA ALA A 90 13.84 -17.88 -1.64
C ALA A 90 14.51 -16.67 -2.34
N PRO A 91 14.52 -16.54 -3.68
CA PRO A 91 15.01 -15.33 -4.33
C PRO A 91 14.27 -14.06 -3.91
N GLN A 92 12.94 -14.10 -3.81
CA GLN A 92 12.17 -12.90 -3.42
C GLN A 92 12.36 -12.56 -1.94
N ALA A 93 12.57 -13.55 -1.06
CA ALA A 93 12.94 -13.29 0.34
C ALA A 93 14.32 -12.65 0.46
N LEU A 94 15.32 -13.14 -0.28
CA LEU A 94 16.65 -12.53 -0.32
C LEU A 94 16.59 -11.09 -0.84
N PHE A 95 15.86 -10.87 -1.93
CA PHE A 95 15.66 -9.53 -2.48
C PHE A 95 14.97 -8.61 -1.47
N ALA A 96 13.93 -9.08 -0.79
CA ALA A 96 13.24 -8.31 0.25
C ALA A 96 14.20 -7.91 1.39
N VAL A 97 15.04 -8.83 1.86
CA VAL A 97 16.04 -8.55 2.90
C VAL A 97 17.02 -7.46 2.44
N VAL A 98 17.56 -7.57 1.23
CA VAL A 98 18.48 -6.57 0.67
C VAL A 98 17.81 -5.20 0.58
N ILE A 99 16.59 -5.12 0.05
CA ILE A 99 15.84 -3.87 -0.04
C ILE A 99 15.54 -3.30 1.35
N CYS A 100 15.16 -4.13 2.32
CA CYS A 100 14.95 -3.69 3.70
C CYS A 100 16.20 -3.03 4.29
N PHE A 101 17.39 -3.62 4.09
CA PHE A 101 18.64 -3.02 4.55
C PHE A 101 18.95 -1.69 3.85
N ILE A 102 18.76 -1.62 2.53
CA ILE A 102 19.00 -0.38 1.76
C ILE A 102 18.04 0.72 2.21
N CYS A 103 16.74 0.43 2.32
CA CYS A 103 15.74 1.41 2.75
C CYS A 103 16.00 1.88 4.18
N LEU A 104 16.35 0.97 5.09
CA LEU A 104 16.69 1.32 6.47
C LEU A 104 17.96 2.17 6.53
N ALA A 105 19.02 1.79 5.83
CA ALA A 105 20.27 2.53 5.82
C ALA A 105 20.09 3.93 5.22
N ALA A 106 19.39 4.06 4.09
CA ALA A 106 19.10 5.33 3.46
C ALA A 106 18.29 6.26 4.38
N ALA A 107 17.23 5.74 4.99
CA ALA A 107 16.42 6.52 5.94
C ALA A 107 17.22 6.90 7.18
N TYR A 108 17.99 5.97 7.76
CA TYR A 108 18.83 6.23 8.93
C TYR A 108 19.87 7.34 8.66
N ILE A 109 20.56 7.27 7.52
CA ILE A 109 21.52 8.31 7.12
C ILE A 109 20.81 9.64 6.96
N ALA A 110 19.68 9.69 6.26
CA ALA A 110 18.90 10.91 6.08
C ALA A 110 18.46 11.53 7.41
N ILE A 111 17.96 10.71 8.34
CA ILE A 111 17.56 11.13 9.70
C ILE A 111 18.76 11.71 10.46
N LYS A 112 19.92 11.05 10.41
CA LYS A 112 21.14 11.51 11.09
C LYS A 112 21.69 12.81 10.51
N VAL A 113 21.68 12.96 9.19
CA VAL A 113 22.15 14.17 8.50
C VAL A 113 21.20 15.35 8.76
N ALA A 114 19.89 15.11 8.78
CA ALA A 114 18.88 16.13 9.05
C ALA A 114 18.75 16.49 10.53
N GLY A 115 19.31 15.68 11.45
CA GLY A 115 19.22 15.89 12.89
C GLY A 115 17.83 15.64 13.47
N TYR A 116 17.02 14.77 12.85
CA TYR A 116 15.68 14.45 13.32
C TYR A 116 15.71 13.52 14.54
N ASP A 117 14.74 13.70 15.44
CA ASP A 117 14.49 12.75 16.53
C ASP A 117 13.79 11.48 16.02
N VAL A 118 13.57 10.52 16.92
CA VAL A 118 13.03 9.20 16.56
C VAL A 118 11.56 9.27 16.11
N GLY A 119 10.78 10.24 16.58
CA GLY A 119 9.40 10.46 16.15
C GLY A 119 9.32 10.90 14.69
N PHE A 120 9.98 12.00 14.34
CA PHE A 120 10.12 12.43 12.94
C PHE A 120 10.78 11.36 12.06
N GLY A 121 11.83 10.71 12.55
CA GLY A 121 12.53 9.66 11.81
C GLY A 121 11.67 8.44 11.50
N ALA A 122 10.88 7.98 12.47
CA ALA A 122 9.94 6.88 12.26
C ALA A 122 8.87 7.23 11.23
N GLY A 123 8.31 8.44 11.29
CA GLY A 123 7.33 8.91 10.31
C GLY A 123 7.94 9.08 8.92
N LEU A 124 9.17 9.58 8.82
CA LEU A 124 9.90 9.69 7.55
C LEU A 124 10.13 8.32 6.92
N PHE A 125 10.58 7.33 7.69
CA PHE A 125 10.75 5.96 7.20
C PHE A 125 9.40 5.38 6.75
N ALA A 126 8.38 5.45 7.60
CA ALA A 126 7.05 4.93 7.30
C ALA A 126 6.45 5.55 6.03
N GLY A 127 6.57 6.88 5.88
CA GLY A 127 5.98 7.62 4.77
C GLY A 127 6.75 7.41 3.48
N SER A 128 8.08 7.52 3.51
CA SER A 128 8.93 7.36 2.32
C SER A 128 8.83 5.95 1.72
N GLN A 129 8.68 4.93 2.57
CA GLN A 129 8.52 3.55 2.12
C GLN A 129 7.05 3.17 1.90
N THR A 130 6.09 4.06 2.21
CA THR A 130 4.65 3.78 2.21
C THR A 130 4.25 2.58 3.08
N ILE A 131 5.02 2.29 4.15
CA ILE A 131 4.81 1.17 5.07
C ILE A 131 4.12 1.69 6.35
N SER A 132 2.80 1.88 6.28
CA SER A 132 2.02 2.41 7.42
C SER A 132 2.09 1.50 8.66
N ALA A 133 2.25 0.18 8.48
CA ALA A 133 2.39 -0.77 9.59
C ALA A 133 3.58 -0.47 10.51
N SER A 134 4.65 0.16 9.98
CA SER A 134 5.83 0.51 10.78
C SER A 134 5.54 1.58 11.85
N ILE A 135 4.48 2.38 11.68
CA ILE A 135 4.04 3.38 12.68
C ILE A 135 3.69 2.70 14.01
N GLY A 136 3.06 1.53 13.96
CA GLY A 136 2.67 0.78 15.14
C GLY A 136 3.87 0.27 15.92
N LEU A 137 4.83 -0.33 15.20
CA LEU A 137 6.09 -0.81 15.78
C LEU A 137 6.92 0.33 16.37
N ALA A 138 7.00 1.46 15.67
CA ALA A 138 7.67 2.66 16.17
C ALA A 138 6.98 3.24 17.42
N THR A 139 5.65 3.24 17.44
CA THR A 139 4.85 3.71 18.59
C THR A 139 5.12 2.85 19.83
N ASP A 140 5.08 1.52 19.68
CA ASP A 140 5.40 0.59 20.77
C ASP A 140 6.85 0.74 21.24
N ALA A 141 7.80 0.88 20.30
CA ALA A 141 9.20 1.11 20.62
C ALA A 141 9.42 2.42 21.41
N ILE A 142 8.80 3.52 20.99
CA ILE A 142 8.91 4.82 21.67
C ILE A 142 8.34 4.76 23.09
N ASN A 143 7.18 4.11 23.26
CA ASN A 143 6.57 3.93 24.57
C ASN A 143 7.45 3.11 25.54
N ARG A 144 8.35 2.27 25.03
CA ARG A 144 9.28 1.45 25.81
C ARG A 144 10.62 2.13 26.12
N LEU A 145 10.87 3.34 25.61
CA LEU A 145 12.13 4.05 25.86
C LEU A 145 12.29 4.57 27.30
N GLY A 146 11.24 4.50 28.12
CA GLY A 146 11.26 5.03 29.50
C GLY A 146 11.41 6.56 29.56
N LEU A 147 11.04 7.25 28.48
CA LEU A 147 11.07 8.71 28.41
C LEU A 147 9.96 9.31 29.28
N PRO A 148 10.13 10.58 29.74
CA PRO A 148 9.03 11.34 30.33
C PRO A 148 7.81 11.34 29.41
N ALA A 149 6.61 11.23 29.98
CA ALA A 149 5.36 11.08 29.23
C ALA A 149 5.17 12.18 28.17
N ASP A 150 5.51 13.43 28.51
CA ASP A 150 5.38 14.56 27.58
C ASP A 150 6.29 14.43 26.35
N LYS A 151 7.53 13.96 26.55
CA LYS A 151 8.49 13.74 25.44
C LYS A 151 8.08 12.57 24.57
N ALA A 152 7.64 11.47 25.17
CA ALA A 152 7.12 10.33 24.41
C ALA A 152 5.91 10.76 23.57
N LYS A 153 4.97 11.48 24.17
CA LYS A 153 3.77 12.00 23.49
C LYS A 153 4.11 12.95 22.34
N GLU A 154 5.07 13.85 22.55
CA GLU A 154 5.57 14.73 21.49
C GLU A 154 6.08 13.94 20.28
N MET A 155 6.97 12.95 20.51
CA MET A 155 7.51 12.09 19.46
C MET A 155 6.41 11.30 18.73
N LEU A 156 5.43 10.77 19.48
CA LEU A 156 4.29 10.04 18.90
C LEU A 156 3.36 10.92 18.04
N ASN A 157 3.30 12.22 18.33
CA ASN A 157 2.52 13.20 17.57
C ASN A 157 3.25 13.65 16.29
N GLN A 158 4.58 13.55 16.25
CA GLN A 158 5.37 13.88 15.06
C GLN A 158 5.29 12.80 13.98
N ILE A 159 5.16 11.51 14.35
CA ILE A 159 5.13 10.38 13.40
C ILE A 159 4.09 10.59 12.28
N PRO A 160 2.81 10.89 12.57
CA PRO A 160 1.79 11.04 11.53
C PRO A 160 2.06 12.24 10.61
N VAL A 161 2.65 13.32 11.14
CA VAL A 161 2.99 14.52 10.38
C VAL A 161 4.09 14.21 9.37
N ALA A 162 5.20 13.64 9.83
CA ALA A 162 6.31 13.24 8.96
C ALA A 162 5.88 12.18 7.94
N TYR A 163 5.04 11.23 8.37
CA TYR A 163 4.43 10.23 7.50
C TYR A 163 3.63 10.87 6.38
N ALA A 164 2.70 11.78 6.69
CA ALA A 164 1.83 12.42 5.69
C ALA A 164 2.64 13.17 4.63
N VAL A 165 3.67 13.92 5.03
CA VAL A 165 4.54 14.67 4.11
C VAL A 165 5.36 13.71 3.24
N CYS A 166 5.99 12.71 3.84
CA CYS A 166 6.86 11.78 3.11
C CYS A 166 6.08 10.81 2.21
N TYR A 167 4.83 10.49 2.56
CA TYR A 167 3.97 9.58 1.77
C TYR A 167 3.71 10.09 0.35
N ILE A 168 3.62 11.42 0.17
CA ILE A 168 3.47 12.05 -1.15
C ILE A 168 4.67 11.69 -2.03
N TRP A 169 5.88 11.82 -1.50
CA TRP A 169 7.08 11.45 -2.23
C TRP A 169 7.21 9.94 -2.41
N GLY A 170 6.86 9.14 -1.41
CA GLY A 170 6.82 7.68 -1.53
C GLY A 170 5.92 7.22 -2.68
N THR A 171 4.77 7.87 -2.85
CA THR A 171 3.81 7.54 -3.94
C THR A 171 4.25 8.11 -5.29
N ILE A 172 4.47 9.42 -5.36
CA ILE A 172 4.75 10.13 -6.62
C ILE A 172 6.17 9.87 -7.10
N GLY A 173 7.15 9.96 -6.19
CA GLY A 173 8.57 9.81 -6.48
C GLY A 173 8.87 8.41 -7.01
N THR A 174 8.32 7.36 -6.39
CA THR A 174 8.50 5.98 -6.87
C THR A 174 7.93 5.81 -8.28
N GLY A 175 6.72 6.30 -8.55
CA GLY A 175 6.12 6.23 -9.89
C GLY A 175 6.94 6.98 -10.94
N TRP A 176 7.46 8.17 -10.61
CA TRP A 176 8.31 8.96 -11.50
C TRP A 176 9.68 8.29 -11.75
N ILE A 177 10.34 7.79 -10.70
CA ILE A 177 11.62 7.08 -10.80
C ILE A 177 11.45 5.83 -11.66
N LEU A 178 10.43 5.00 -11.41
CA LEU A 178 10.23 3.76 -12.15
C LEU A 178 9.80 3.97 -13.60
N SER A 179 9.09 5.06 -13.91
CA SER A 179 8.65 5.34 -15.29
C SER A 179 9.66 6.10 -16.13
N LYS A 180 10.55 6.88 -15.52
CA LYS A 180 11.50 7.75 -16.24
C LYS A 180 12.96 7.38 -16.02
N ILE A 181 13.38 7.18 -14.78
CA ILE A 181 14.79 6.96 -14.43
C ILE A 181 15.15 5.49 -14.60
N GLY A 182 14.34 4.58 -14.06
CA GLY A 182 14.55 3.13 -14.12
C GLY A 182 14.80 2.60 -15.53
N PRO A 183 13.95 2.91 -16.52
CA PRO A 183 14.13 2.42 -17.89
C PRO A 183 15.40 2.99 -18.52
N LYS A 184 15.72 4.25 -18.23
CA LYS A 184 16.93 4.91 -18.72
C LYS A 184 18.20 4.32 -18.11
N LEU A 185 18.18 4.00 -16.82
CA LEU A 185 19.30 3.39 -16.10
C LEU A 185 19.56 1.96 -16.60
N LEU A 186 18.50 1.20 -16.84
CA LEU A 186 18.56 -0.17 -17.35
C LEU A 186 18.76 -0.23 -18.88
N ARG A 187 18.67 0.91 -19.58
CA ARG A 187 18.70 1.02 -21.05
C ARG A 187 17.61 0.18 -21.73
N ILE A 188 16.42 0.16 -21.14
CA ILE A 188 15.26 -0.59 -21.60
C ILE A 188 14.22 0.38 -22.19
N ASP A 189 13.66 0.03 -23.35
CA ASP A 189 12.45 0.67 -23.85
C ASP A 189 11.23 0.05 -23.16
N LEU A 190 10.67 0.80 -22.22
CA LEU A 190 9.53 0.38 -21.42
C LEU A 190 8.30 0.03 -22.29
N VAL A 191 8.09 0.77 -23.38
CA VAL A 191 6.94 0.56 -24.28
C VAL A 191 7.13 -0.75 -25.06
N ALA A 192 8.35 -1.02 -25.53
CA ALA A 192 8.66 -2.25 -26.23
C ALA A 192 8.53 -3.48 -25.31
N GLU A 193 9.07 -3.42 -24.09
CA GLU A 193 8.95 -4.51 -23.13
C GLU A 193 7.50 -4.74 -22.69
N CYS A 194 6.70 -3.69 -22.47
CA CYS A 194 5.28 -3.86 -22.19
C CYS A 194 4.54 -4.56 -23.34
N LYS A 195 4.88 -4.27 -24.60
CA LYS A 195 4.31 -4.96 -25.76
C LYS A 195 4.73 -6.44 -25.82
N LYS A 196 6.00 -6.72 -25.54
CA LYS A 196 6.54 -8.09 -25.51
C LYS A 196 5.90 -8.90 -24.39
N TYR A 197 5.86 -8.36 -23.18
CA TYR A 197 5.21 -8.98 -22.03
C TYR A 197 3.72 -9.21 -22.28
N LYS A 198 3.03 -8.23 -22.91
CA LYS A 198 1.64 -8.43 -23.34
C LYS A 198 1.53 -9.58 -24.33
N ALA A 199 2.39 -9.67 -25.34
CA ALA A 199 2.35 -10.78 -26.31
C ALA A 199 2.60 -12.15 -25.65
N GLU A 200 3.51 -12.23 -24.68
CA GLU A 200 3.78 -13.46 -23.91
C GLU A 200 2.60 -13.86 -23.01
N MET A 201 1.94 -12.89 -22.37
CA MET A 201 0.78 -13.12 -21.50
C MET A 201 -0.54 -13.29 -22.26
N SER A 202 -0.66 -12.69 -23.45
CA SER A 202 -1.83 -12.75 -24.35
C SER A 202 -1.83 -13.99 -25.24
N SER A 203 -1.07 -15.04 -24.92
CA SER A 203 -1.19 -16.34 -25.60
C SER A 203 -2.62 -16.89 -25.42
N GLY A 204 -3.50 -16.61 -26.38
CA GLY A 204 -4.94 -16.94 -26.34
C GLY A 204 -5.92 -15.80 -26.58
N GLU A 205 -5.49 -14.53 -26.74
CA GLU A 205 -6.41 -13.45 -27.15
C GLU A 205 -6.77 -13.55 -28.65
N PRO A 206 -8.07 -13.56 -29.03
CA PRO A 206 -8.48 -13.44 -30.43
C PRO A 206 -8.09 -12.07 -31.01
N GLU A 207 -7.72 -12.00 -32.29
CA GLU A 207 -7.34 -10.74 -32.98
C GLU A 207 -8.42 -9.64 -32.90
N THR A 208 -9.68 -10.01 -32.66
CA THR A 208 -10.81 -9.09 -32.52
C THR A 208 -10.95 -8.47 -31.13
N GLY A 209 -10.04 -8.79 -30.19
CA GLY A 209 -10.13 -8.41 -28.78
C GLY A 209 -11.11 -9.28 -28.00
N MET A 210 -11.02 -9.23 -26.66
CA MET A 210 -12.04 -9.84 -25.81
C MET A 210 -13.38 -9.15 -26.05
N GLY A 211 -14.32 -9.87 -26.69
CA GLY A 211 -15.73 -9.51 -26.66
C GLY A 211 -16.27 -9.47 -25.24
N SER A 212 -17.55 -9.10 -25.09
CA SER A 212 -18.25 -9.04 -23.81
C SER A 212 -17.82 -10.17 -22.85
N VAL A 213 -17.42 -9.79 -21.63
CA VAL A 213 -17.07 -10.73 -20.54
C VAL A 213 -18.28 -11.62 -20.17
N TRP A 214 -19.48 -11.23 -20.58
CA TRP A 214 -20.69 -11.99 -20.38
C TRP A 214 -20.77 -13.18 -21.33
N HIS A 215 -20.80 -14.38 -20.75
CA HIS A 215 -21.02 -15.64 -21.45
C HIS A 215 -22.31 -16.27 -20.90
N ALA A 216 -23.28 -16.55 -21.77
CA ALA A 216 -24.49 -17.28 -21.38
C ALA A 216 -24.15 -18.71 -20.89
N ILE A 217 -23.08 -19.30 -21.45
CA ILE A 217 -22.58 -20.64 -21.15
C ILE A 217 -21.06 -20.57 -21.16
N THR A 218 -20.42 -21.01 -20.08
CA THR A 218 -18.97 -21.19 -20.01
C THR A 218 -18.66 -22.66 -20.24
N MET A 219 -17.89 -23.00 -21.27
CA MET A 219 -17.41 -24.36 -21.52
C MET A 219 -15.92 -24.44 -21.25
N ARG A 220 -15.48 -25.48 -20.54
CA ARG A 220 -14.07 -25.84 -20.41
C ARG A 220 -13.85 -27.13 -21.17
N ALA A 221 -12.91 -27.13 -22.09
CA ALA A 221 -12.45 -28.32 -22.79
C ALA A 221 -11.08 -28.70 -22.26
N TYR A 222 -10.89 -29.97 -21.95
CA TYR A 222 -9.61 -30.51 -21.50
C TYR A 222 -9.12 -31.53 -22.51
N GLN A 223 -7.87 -31.41 -22.94
CA GLN A 223 -7.22 -32.43 -23.75
C GLN A 223 -6.59 -33.47 -22.81
N ILE A 224 -6.99 -34.72 -22.95
CA ILE A 224 -6.37 -35.83 -22.23
C ILE A 224 -5.04 -36.15 -22.93
N ALA A 225 -3.94 -36.15 -22.17
CA ALA A 225 -2.64 -36.59 -22.67
C ALA A 225 -2.72 -38.06 -23.15
N ALA A 226 -2.01 -38.40 -24.22
CA ALA A 226 -2.13 -39.72 -24.86
C ALA A 226 -1.78 -40.91 -23.95
N ASP A 227 -0.99 -40.66 -22.90
CA ASP A 227 -0.57 -41.59 -21.85
C ASP A 227 -1.17 -41.25 -20.47
N GLY A 228 -2.19 -40.39 -20.45
CA GLY A 228 -2.85 -39.92 -19.24
C GLY A 228 -3.60 -41.03 -18.51
N LYS A 229 -3.63 -40.94 -17.17
CA LYS A 229 -4.35 -41.91 -16.31
C LYS A 229 -5.85 -41.98 -16.57
N THR A 230 -6.41 -40.98 -17.24
CA THR A 230 -7.84 -40.88 -17.57
C THR A 230 -8.18 -41.40 -18.98
N VAL A 231 -7.19 -41.89 -19.73
CA VAL A 231 -7.40 -42.49 -21.06
C VAL A 231 -8.24 -43.77 -20.92
N GLY A 232 -9.37 -43.83 -21.61
CA GLY A 232 -10.29 -44.97 -21.58
C GLY A 232 -11.31 -44.96 -20.44
N MET A 233 -11.27 -43.96 -19.55
CA MET A 233 -12.27 -43.78 -18.48
C MET A 233 -13.50 -43.04 -18.98
N THR A 234 -14.63 -43.27 -18.31
CA THR A 234 -15.82 -42.42 -18.46
C THR A 234 -15.61 -41.08 -17.77
N VAL A 235 -16.42 -40.07 -18.14
CA VAL A 235 -16.33 -38.73 -17.54
C VAL A 235 -16.50 -38.78 -16.01
N ALA A 236 -17.47 -39.56 -15.51
CA ALA A 236 -17.73 -39.69 -14.09
C ALA A 236 -16.54 -40.29 -13.32
N GLU A 237 -15.84 -41.26 -13.89
CA GLU A 237 -14.64 -41.86 -13.29
C GLU A 237 -13.47 -40.89 -13.28
N ALA A 238 -13.27 -40.14 -14.36
CA ALA A 238 -12.20 -39.14 -14.45
C ALA A 238 -12.37 -38.00 -13.43
N GLU A 239 -13.61 -37.58 -13.18
CA GLU A 239 -13.93 -36.51 -12.21
C GLU A 239 -13.65 -36.91 -10.76
N THR A 240 -13.75 -38.21 -10.40
CA THR A 240 -13.42 -38.67 -9.03
C THR A 240 -11.92 -38.59 -8.68
N PHE A 241 -11.04 -38.39 -9.66
CA PHE A 241 -9.59 -38.22 -9.41
C PHE A 241 -9.21 -36.79 -9.02
N ILE A 242 -10.12 -35.83 -9.14
CA ILE A 242 -9.88 -34.43 -8.77
C ILE A 242 -10.46 -34.22 -7.36
N PRO A 243 -9.63 -34.02 -6.32
CA PRO A 243 -10.14 -33.65 -5.01
C PRO A 243 -10.75 -32.24 -5.07
N ASP A 244 -11.91 -32.06 -4.41
CA ASP A 244 -12.56 -30.75 -4.20
C ASP A 244 -11.65 -29.73 -3.49
#